data_AF-A0A9E0MF94-F1
#
_entry.id   AF-A0A9E0MF94-F1
#
_cell.length_a   1.000
_cell.length_b   1.000
_cell.length_c   1.000
_cell.angle_alpha   90.00
_cell.angle_beta   90.00
_cell.angle_gamma   90.00
#
_symmetry.space_group_name_H-M   'P 1'
#
loop_
_entity.id
_entity.type
_entity.pdbx_description
1 polymer ?
#
loop_
_entity_poly.entity_id
_entity_poly.type
_entity_poly.pdbx_seq_one_letter_code
_entity_poly.pdbx_strand_id
1 'polypeptide(L)' 'MTGIVLVINAGSSSVKFATFSELSQRVPVRLAHGAVEGIGDAARLRVWSHDGAVLQDQSIALSDDPEQKHDDALAQVLD' A
#
# COMPACT_ATOMS: atom_id res chain seq x y z
N MET A 1 -23.42 4.01 -0.34
CA MET A 1 -21.99 3.94 0.00
C MET A 1 -21.25 3.73 -1.30
N THR A 2 -20.25 4.55 -1.60
CA THR A 2 -19.38 4.35 -2.76
C THR A 2 -18.33 3.30 -2.41
N GLY A 3 -18.20 2.26 -3.23
CA GLY A 3 -17.24 1.18 -3.00
C GLY A 3 -15.82 1.56 -3.47
N ILE A 4 -14.80 0.99 -2.84
CA ILE A 4 -13.41 1.09 -3.28
C ILE A 4 -12.86 -0.32 -3.42
N VAL A 5 -12.08 -0.55 -4.48
CA VAL A 5 -11.30 -1.78 -4.63
C VAL A 5 -9.85 -1.49 -4.27
N LEU A 6 -9.35 -2.17 -3.24
CA LEU A 6 -7.93 -2.21 -2.90
C LEU A 6 -7.30 -3.43 -3.57
N VAL A 7 -6.29 -3.18 -4.41
CA VAL A 7 -5.46 -4.23 -5.02
C VAL A 7 -4.14 -4.29 -4.27
N ILE A 8 -3.74 -5.49 -3.88
CA ILE A 8 -2.48 -5.75 -3.17
C ILE A 8 -1.63 -6.73 -3.99
N ASN A 9 -0.35 -6.43 -4.09
CA ASN A 9 0.70 -7.33 -4.56
C ASN A 9 1.75 -7.45 -3.47
N ALA A 10 1.90 -8.65 -2.90
CA ALA A 10 2.85 -8.92 -1.83
C ALA A 10 4.00 -9.79 -2.33
N GLY A 11 5.23 -9.32 -2.10
CA GLY A 11 6.46 -10.08 -2.26
C GLY A 11 7.17 -10.27 -0.92
N SER A 12 8.31 -10.96 -0.93
CA SER A 12 9.07 -11.24 0.30
C SER A 12 9.59 -9.99 1.01
N SER A 13 9.86 -8.90 0.27
CA SER A 13 10.44 -7.66 0.81
C SER A 13 9.61 -6.40 0.54
N SER A 14 8.39 -6.55 0.00
CA SER A 14 7.52 -5.41 -0.29
C SER A 14 6.04 -5.77 -0.34
N VAL A 15 5.20 -4.77 -0.05
CA VAL A 15 3.76 -4.79 -0.29
C VAL A 15 3.42 -3.57 -1.15
N LYS A 16 2.98 -3.80 -2.39
CA LYS A 16 2.55 -2.75 -3.32
C LYS A 16 1.04 -2.74 -3.39
N PHE A 17 0.46 -1.55 -3.49
CA PHE A 17 -0.98 -1.41 -3.46
C PHE A 17 -1.49 -0.28 -4.34
N ALA A 18 -2.75 -0.37 -4.73
CA ALA A 18 -3.48 0.69 -5.40
C ALA A 18 -4.97 0.60 -5.08
N THR A 19 -5.61 1.76 -4.90
CA THR A 19 -7.06 1.88 -4.71
C THR A 19 -7.71 2.33 -6.01
N PHE A 20 -8.85 1.74 -6.35
CA PHE A 20 -9.63 2.09 -7.53
C PHE A 20 -11.06 2.43 -7.16
N SER A 21 -11.70 3.27 -7.97
CA SER A 21 -13.15 3.47 -7.92
C SER A 21 -13.88 2.14 -8.09
N GLU A 22 -15.11 2.11 -7.58
CA GLU A 22 -16.00 0.96 -7.65
C GLU A 22 -16.12 0.36 -9.06
N LEU A 23 -16.23 -0.98 -9.09
CA LEU A 23 -16.30 -1.80 -10.31
C LEU A 23 -17.60 -1.63 -11.10
N SER A 24 -18.55 -0.82 -10.61
CA SER A 24 -19.78 -0.45 -11.32
C SER A 24 -19.49 0.42 -12.55
N GLN A 25 -18.30 1.06 -12.61
CA GLN A 25 -17.83 1.80 -13.77
C GLN A 25 -17.20 0.88 -14.82
N ARG A 26 -17.39 1.18 -16.11
CA ARG A 26 -16.80 0.42 -17.23
C ARG A 26 -15.27 0.32 -17.18
N VAL A 27 -14.62 1.34 -16.63
CA VAL A 27 -13.17 1.40 -16.42
C VAL A 27 -12.92 1.93 -15.01
N PRO A 28 -12.41 1.11 -14.09
CA PRO A 28 -12.04 1.57 -12.76
C PRO A 28 -10.95 2.64 -12.84
N VAL A 29 -11.14 3.73 -12.09
CA VAL A 29 -10.19 4.85 -12.03
C VAL A 29 -9.29 4.64 -10.82
N ARG A 30 -7.97 4.68 -11.02
CA ARG A 30 -7.02 4.65 -9.90
C ARG A 30 -7.15 5.94 -9.10
N LEU A 31 -7.32 5.82 -7.79
CA LEU A 31 -7.47 6.94 -6.85
C LEU A 31 -6.13 7.28 -6.19
N ALA A 32 -5.37 6.25 -5.79
CA ALA A 32 -4.05 6.35 -5.17
C ALA A 32 -3.28 5.04 -5.37
N HIS A 33 -1.97 5.09 -5.17
CA HIS A 33 -1.13 3.90 -5.11
C HIS A 33 0.05 4.11 -4.18
N GLY A 34 0.66 3.01 -3.76
CA GLY A 34 1.79 3.07 -2.87
C GLY A 34 2.54 1.76 -2.76
N ALA A 35 3.57 1.81 -1.93
CA ALA A 35 4.34 0.64 -1.57
C ALA A 35 4.93 0.79 -0.17
N VAL A 36 4.91 -0.31 0.57
CA VAL A 36 5.86 -0.59 1.63
C VAL A 36 7.01 -1.36 1.01
N GLU A 37 8.21 -0.82 1.06
CA GLU A 37 9.43 -1.46 0.55
C GLU A 37 10.50 -1.53 1.64
N GLY A 38 11.45 -2.44 1.49
CA GLY A 38 12.51 -2.65 2.49
C GLY A 38 12.04 -3.44 3.71
N ILE A 39 10.99 -4.27 3.57
CA ILE A 39 10.53 -5.16 4.65
C ILE A 39 11.66 -6.13 5.01
N GLY A 40 11.99 -6.20 6.30
CA GLY A 40 13.13 -6.98 6.81
C GLY A 40 14.47 -6.23 6.79
N ASP A 41 14.48 -4.96 6.42
CA ASP A 41 15.63 -4.05 6.49
C ASP A 41 15.12 -2.63 6.83
N ALA A 42 15.44 -1.60 6.03
CA ALA A 42 15.01 -0.23 6.25
C ALA A 42 13.62 0.04 5.62
N ALA A 43 12.56 -0.42 6.28
CA ALA A 43 11.20 -0.33 5.78
C ALA A 43 10.73 1.13 5.59
N ARG A 44 10.08 1.41 4.46
CA ARG A 44 9.59 2.74 4.08
C ARG A 44 8.24 2.64 3.39
N LEU A 45 7.29 3.46 3.82
CA LEU A 45 6.00 3.66 3.17
C LEU A 45 6.08 4.86 2.23
N ARG A 46 5.66 4.65 0.98
CA ARG A 46 5.45 5.72 0.01
C ARG A 46 4.06 5.63 -0.61
N VAL A 47 3.37 6.76 -0.68
CA VAL A 47 2.03 6.89 -1.24
C VAL A 47 1.98 8.05 -2.21
N TRP A 48 1.37 7.82 -3.36
CA TRP A 48 1.14 8.80 -4.39
C TRP A 48 -0.35 8.88 -4.74
N SER A 49 -0.80 10.09 -5.05
CA SER A 49 -2.11 10.33 -5.65
C SER A 49 -2.15 9.80 -7.08
N HIS A 50 -3.34 9.78 -7.69
CA HIS A 50 -3.53 9.27 -9.06
C HIS A 50 -2.64 9.93 -10.13
N ASP A 51 -2.18 11.16 -9.88
CA ASP A 51 -1.43 12.06 -10.76
C ASP A 51 0.05 12.14 -10.36
N GLY A 52 0.48 11.32 -9.39
CA GLY A 52 1.88 11.18 -8.99
C GLY A 52 2.35 12.17 -7.94
N ALA A 53 1.47 13.02 -7.38
CA ALA A 53 1.85 13.83 -6.23
C ALA A 53 2.12 12.92 -5.01
N VAL A 54 3.18 13.20 -4.27
CA VAL A 54 3.51 12.44 -3.05
C VAL A 54 2.52 12.83 -1.96
N LEU A 55 1.75 11.85 -1.49
CA LEU A 55 0.83 12.00 -0.35
C LEU A 55 1.53 11.66 0.97
N GLN A 56 2.44 10.68 0.94
CA GLN A 56 3.16 10.23 2.12
C GLN A 56 4.50 9.63 1.71
N ASP A 57 5.52 9.90 2.51
CA ASP A 57 6.86 9.33 2.35
C ASP A 57 7.56 9.28 3.71
N GLN A 58 7.57 8.10 4.35
CA GLN A 58 8.08 7.95 5.71
C GLN A 58 8.74 6.60 5.94
N SER A 59 9.76 6.59 6.79
CA SER A 59 10.28 5.36 7.37
C SER A 59 9.27 4.81 8.37
N ILE A 60 9.12 3.49 8.39
CA ILE A 60 8.21 2.78 9.29
C ILE A 60 8.98 1.71 10.06
N ALA A 61 8.60 1.48 11.31
CA ALA A 61 9.13 0.40 12.12
C ALA A 61 8.21 -0.81 11.98
N LEU A 62 8.79 -1.98 11.69
CA LEU A 62 8.08 -3.25 11.60
C LEU A 62 8.67 -4.20 12.65
N SER A 63 7.91 -5.23 13.04
CA SER A 63 8.43 -6.33 13.85
C SER A 63 9.63 -7.01 13.16
N ASP A 64 10.56 -7.54 13.97
CA ASP A 64 11.64 -8.41 13.49
C ASP A 64 11.14 -9.85 13.22
N ASP A 65 9.98 -10.21 13.78
CA ASP A 65 9.36 -11.51 13.57
C ASP A 65 8.98 -11.71 12.10
N PRO A 66 9.48 -12.77 11.43
CA PRO A 66 9.16 -13.07 10.05
C PRO A 66 7.68 -13.17 9.71
N GLU A 67 6.84 -13.63 10.63
CA GLU A 67 5.41 -13.79 10.38
C GLU A 67 4.67 -12.46 10.60
N GLN A 68 5.03 -11.71 11.64
CA GLN A 68 4.35 -10.45 12.01
C GLN A 68 4.71 -9.27 11.09
N LYS A 69 5.92 -9.23 10.52
CA LYS A 69 6.39 -8.04 9.79
C LYS A 69 5.60 -7.75 8.51
N HIS A 70 5.02 -8.77 7.88
CA HIS A 70 4.15 -8.59 6.72
C HIS A 70 2.76 -8.10 7.13
N ASP A 71 2.25 -8.58 8.27
CA ASP A 71 1.00 -8.09 8.85
C ASP A 71 1.13 -6.62 9.26
N ASP A 72 2.25 -6.24 9.88
CA ASP A 72 2.56 -4.85 10.21
C ASP A 72 2.64 -3.98 8.94
N ALA A 73 3.32 -4.47 7.90
CA ALA A 73 3.42 -3.77 6.63
C ALA A 73 2.05 -3.58 5.96
N LEU A 74 1.16 -4.58 6.05
CA LEU A 74 -0.20 -4.48 5.53
C LEU A 74 -1.05 -3.52 6.38
N ALA A 75 -0.89 -3.51 7.69
CA ALA A 75 -1.60 -2.59 8.57
C ALA A 75 -1.31 -1.12 8.20
N GLN A 76 -0.05 -0.80 7.86
CA GLN A 76 0.33 0.53 7.37
C GLN A 76 -0.35 0.94 6.05
N VAL A 77 -0.88 -0.01 5.27
CA VAL A 77 -1.66 0.28 4.04
C VAL A 77 -3.12 0.61 4.36
N LEU A 78 -3.61 0.19 5.53
CA LEU A 78 -5.01 0.31 5.94
C LEU A 78 -5.27 1.43 6.94
N ASP A 79 -4.23 1.96 7.60
CA ASP A 79 -4.27 3.15 8.46
C ASP A 79 -4.51 4.45 7.67
#